data_AF-A0A2P6RU61-F1
#
_entry.id   AF-A0A2P6RU61-F1
#
_cell.length_a   1.000
_cell.length_b   1.000
_cell.length_c   1.000
_cell.angle_alpha   90.00
_cell.angle_beta   90.00
_cell.angle_gamma   90.00
#
_symmetry.space_group_name_H-M   'P 1'
#
loop_
_entity.id
_entity.type
_entity.pdbx_description
1 polymer ?
#
loop_
_entity_poly.entity_id
_entity_poly.type
_entity_poly.pdbx_seq_one_letter_code
_entity_poly.pdbx_strand_id
1 'polypeptide(L)'
;MPKKLSSVSEAMTTFMQIIGSSKESLRKILVRGEFGEFPDDKRMHCTARLFEMLNQYSDQLQKCEESDPKKNFLGKVKGISSIPIGFVEKVWSYIEEVVMSVLMHNTENYYQLQVCTRRAGRNLITRMKERSVQWMMELVEMENLTDYTCNPEYGIGEVQVGVLRQYPQVLSQAFDLKMRMTAYWKVVLGRLVDCMALHLQFSVSKLVNQEMESEIVNELMGPNCGGGIEKMLEESPAVAIKREKLIKSIKKLRDSKEVVGKILDGVAT
;
A
#
# COMPACT_ATOMS: atom_id res chain seq x y z
N MET A 1 14.37 4.05 -29.64
CA MET A 1 15.36 3.97 -28.55
C MET A 1 16.73 3.61 -29.12
N PRO A 2 17.82 4.22 -28.61
CA PRO A 2 19.20 3.90 -29.01
C PRO A 2 19.56 2.44 -28.71
N LYS A 3 20.49 1.86 -29.48
CA LYS A 3 20.90 0.45 -29.33
C LYS A 3 21.56 0.15 -27.97
N LYS A 4 22.26 1.11 -27.40
CA LYS A 4 22.95 1.10 -26.10
C LYS A 4 22.98 2.54 -25.58
N LEU A 5 22.86 2.71 -24.26
CA LEU A 5 23.18 3.98 -23.62
C LEU A 5 24.68 4.21 -23.78
N SER A 6 25.05 5.42 -24.19
CA SER A 6 26.40 5.75 -24.63
C SER A 6 27.35 6.11 -23.47
N SER A 7 26.81 6.31 -22.26
CA SER A 7 27.58 6.60 -21.06
C SER A 7 26.83 6.22 -19.77
N VAL A 8 27.59 6.04 -18.69
CA VAL A 8 27.11 5.92 -17.30
C VAL A 8 26.15 7.06 -16.91
N SER A 9 26.43 8.30 -17.34
CA SER A 9 25.58 9.46 -17.01
C SER A 9 24.20 9.39 -17.69
N GLU A 10 24.17 8.97 -18.96
CA GLU A 10 22.92 8.76 -19.70
C GLU A 10 22.11 7.60 -19.09
N ALA A 11 22.79 6.53 -18.68
CA ALA A 11 22.20 5.41 -17.97
C ALA A 11 21.61 5.83 -16.61
N MET A 12 22.34 6.59 -15.80
CA MET A 12 21.84 7.10 -14.52
C MET A 12 20.61 8.01 -14.71
N THR A 13 20.65 8.89 -15.72
CA THR A 13 19.51 9.77 -16.03
C THR A 13 18.28 8.96 -16.40
N THR A 14 18.42 7.97 -17.28
CA THR A 14 17.33 7.08 -17.70
C THR A 14 16.77 6.29 -16.52
N PHE A 15 17.64 5.74 -15.67
CA PHE A 15 17.23 5.05 -14.45
C PHE A 15 16.41 5.97 -13.53
N MET A 16 16.90 7.18 -13.24
CA MET A 16 16.18 8.13 -12.38
C MET A 16 14.82 8.54 -12.96
N GLN A 17 14.71 8.65 -14.29
CA GLN A 17 13.43 8.92 -14.96
C GLN A 17 12.43 7.77 -14.79
N ILE A 18 12.87 6.51 -14.93
CA ILE A 18 12.02 5.32 -14.74
C ILE A 18 11.52 5.23 -13.29
N ILE A 19 12.42 5.39 -12.33
CA ILE A 19 12.07 5.33 -10.90
C ILE A 19 11.20 6.53 -10.51
N GLY A 20 11.52 7.74 -10.99
CA GLY A 20 10.73 8.94 -10.77
C GLY A 20 9.30 8.81 -11.32
N SER A 21 9.15 8.21 -12.51
CA SER A 21 7.83 7.93 -13.09
C SER A 21 7.04 6.94 -12.24
N SER A 22 7.69 5.84 -11.82
CA SER A 22 7.06 4.84 -10.93
C SER A 22 6.60 5.44 -9.60
N LYS A 23 7.45 6.30 -9.00
CA LYS A 23 7.14 7.01 -7.76
C LYS A 23 5.95 7.94 -7.92
N GLU A 24 5.86 8.66 -9.03
CA GLU A 24 4.73 9.55 -9.30
C GLU A 24 3.42 8.78 -9.52
N SER A 25 3.45 7.68 -10.29
CA SER A 25 2.29 6.79 -10.46
C SER A 25 1.80 6.26 -9.11
N LEU A 26 2.71 5.78 -8.26
CA LEU A 26 2.36 5.31 -6.91
C LEU A 26 1.82 6.43 -6.02
N ARG A 27 2.39 7.64 -6.11
CA ARG A 27 1.91 8.81 -5.36
C ARG A 27 0.48 9.16 -5.76
N LYS A 28 0.16 9.14 -7.05
CA LYS A 28 -1.19 9.39 -7.55
C LYS A 28 -2.19 8.40 -6.97
N ILE A 29 -1.93 7.10 -7.13
CA ILE A 29 -2.90 6.06 -6.76
C ILE A 29 -2.98 5.82 -5.24
N LEU A 30 -1.85 5.77 -4.52
CA LEU A 30 -1.81 5.41 -3.10
C LEU A 30 -1.92 6.60 -2.14
N VAL A 31 -1.48 7.80 -2.55
CA VAL A 31 -1.39 8.97 -1.66
C VAL A 31 -2.44 10.03 -2.00
N ARG A 32 -2.63 10.34 -3.29
CA ARG A 32 -3.58 11.37 -3.74
C ARG A 32 -4.97 10.84 -4.06
N GLY A 33 -5.12 9.52 -4.21
CA GLY A 33 -6.37 8.87 -4.57
C GLY A 33 -6.82 9.08 -6.01
N GLU A 34 -5.88 9.46 -6.89
CA GLU A 34 -6.12 9.56 -8.32
C GLU A 34 -6.07 8.15 -8.94
N PHE A 35 -7.05 7.78 -9.76
CA PHE A 35 -7.08 6.48 -10.44
C PHE A 35 -7.05 6.59 -11.97
N GLY A 36 -6.86 7.80 -12.51
CA GLY A 36 -6.94 8.07 -13.95
C GLY A 36 -5.88 7.35 -14.80
N GLU A 37 -4.78 6.91 -14.20
CA GLU A 37 -3.76 6.09 -14.87
C GLU A 37 -4.22 4.63 -15.07
N PHE A 38 -5.17 4.16 -14.25
CA PHE A 38 -5.69 2.80 -14.27
C PHE A 38 -7.23 2.80 -14.19
N PRO A 39 -7.93 3.37 -15.17
CA PRO A 39 -9.39 3.53 -15.10
C PRO A 39 -10.12 2.19 -15.02
N ASP A 40 -9.64 1.19 -15.78
CA ASP A 40 -10.30 -0.12 -15.90
C ASP A 40 -9.81 -1.16 -14.87
N ASP A 41 -8.63 -0.98 -14.26
CA ASP A 41 -8.12 -1.89 -13.25
C ASP A 41 -8.58 -1.46 -11.85
N LYS A 42 -9.73 -1.99 -11.43
CA LYS A 42 -10.30 -1.75 -10.09
C LYS A 42 -9.35 -2.08 -8.95
N ARG A 43 -8.34 -2.94 -9.14
CA ARG A 43 -7.35 -3.24 -8.09
C ARG A 43 -6.45 -2.05 -7.83
N MET A 44 -6.27 -1.15 -8.80
CA MET A 44 -5.46 0.06 -8.66
C MET A 44 -6.24 1.25 -8.07
N HIS A 45 -7.55 1.08 -7.80
CA HIS A 45 -8.39 2.11 -7.17
C HIS A 45 -8.16 2.14 -5.66
N CYS A 46 -6.93 2.49 -5.26
CA CYS A 46 -6.39 2.19 -3.94
C CYS A 46 -7.18 2.81 -2.80
N THR A 47 -7.62 4.07 -2.94
CA THR A 47 -8.44 4.73 -1.91
C THR A 47 -9.73 3.98 -1.63
N ALA A 48 -10.45 3.53 -2.67
CA ALA A 48 -11.69 2.76 -2.52
C ALA A 48 -11.41 1.40 -1.85
N ARG A 49 -10.36 0.71 -2.29
CA ARG A 49 -9.99 -0.60 -1.75
C ARG A 49 -9.56 -0.52 -0.28
N LEU A 50 -8.73 0.46 0.08
CA LEU A 50 -8.31 0.67 1.46
C LEU A 50 -9.49 1.05 2.36
N PHE A 51 -10.43 1.87 1.86
CA PHE A 51 -11.66 2.20 2.58
C PHE A 51 -12.54 0.97 2.82
N GLU A 52 -12.76 0.13 1.81
CA GLU A 52 -13.49 -1.14 1.97
C GLU A 52 -12.83 -2.05 3.02
N MET A 53 -11.50 -2.15 3.00
CA MET A 53 -10.76 -2.94 3.98
C MET A 53 -10.92 -2.38 5.39
N LEU A 54 -10.86 -1.06 5.55
CA LEU A 54 -11.04 -0.39 6.85
C LEU A 54 -12.46 -0.59 7.41
N ASN A 55 -13.48 -0.52 6.56
CA ASN A 55 -14.86 -0.83 6.96
C ASN A 55 -14.99 -2.29 7.43
N GLN A 56 -14.43 -3.24 6.67
CA GLN A 56 -14.41 -4.65 7.06
C GLN A 56 -13.68 -4.89 8.39
N TYR A 57 -12.65 -4.10 8.70
CA TYR A 57 -11.95 -4.15 9.97
C TYR A 57 -12.81 -3.60 11.11
N SER A 58 -13.48 -2.47 10.92
CA SER A 58 -14.43 -1.91 11.89
C SER A 58 -15.55 -2.90 12.21
N ASP A 59 -16.13 -3.55 11.19
CA ASP A 59 -17.16 -4.58 11.37
C ASP A 59 -16.66 -5.80 12.17
N GLN A 60 -15.40 -6.22 11.95
CA GLN A 60 -14.79 -7.33 12.69
C GLN A 60 -14.56 -6.98 14.17
N LEU A 61 -14.12 -5.75 14.45
CA LEU A 61 -13.96 -5.26 15.82
C LEU A 61 -15.31 -5.22 16.55
N GLN A 62 -16.36 -4.70 15.91
CA GLN A 62 -17.69 -4.59 16.50
C GLN A 62 -18.31 -5.96 16.79
N LYS A 63 -18.15 -6.95 15.90
CA LYS A 63 -18.65 -8.32 16.15
C LYS A 63 -18.08 -8.99 17.40
N CYS A 64 -16.91 -8.55 17.88
CA CYS A 64 -16.31 -9.09 19.10
C CYS A 64 -17.03 -8.62 20.38
N GLU A 65 -17.82 -7.55 20.31
CA GLU A 65 -18.59 -6.95 21.42
C GLU A 65 -19.63 -7.92 22.02
N GLU A 66 -20.15 -8.84 21.22
CA GLU A 66 -21.22 -9.79 21.58
C GLU A 66 -20.71 -11.11 22.22
N SER A 67 -19.38 -11.33 22.23
CA SER A 67 -18.81 -12.59 22.69
C SER A 67 -18.59 -12.62 24.22
N ASP A 68 -19.59 -13.14 24.92
CA ASP A 68 -19.64 -13.47 26.34
C ASP A 68 -19.77 -12.28 27.32
N PRO A 69 -20.99 -11.99 27.82
CA PRO A 69 -21.24 -10.92 28.80
C PRO A 69 -20.55 -11.14 30.16
N LYS A 70 -19.89 -12.28 30.38
CA LYS A 70 -19.12 -12.58 31.60
C LYS A 70 -17.66 -12.14 31.53
N LYS A 71 -17.14 -11.75 30.36
CA LYS A 71 -15.74 -11.29 30.23
C LYS A 71 -15.55 -9.88 30.83
N ASN A 72 -14.53 -9.74 31.67
CA ASN A 72 -14.06 -8.43 32.11
C ASN A 72 -13.41 -7.65 30.96
N PHE A 73 -13.20 -6.34 31.14
CA PHE A 73 -12.63 -5.46 30.12
C PHE A 73 -11.30 -5.98 29.54
N LEU A 74 -10.38 -6.42 30.38
CA LEU A 74 -9.10 -6.97 29.96
C LEU A 74 -9.24 -8.24 29.10
N GLY A 75 -10.22 -9.09 29.41
CA GLY A 75 -10.55 -10.26 28.59
C GLY A 75 -11.09 -9.88 27.21
N LYS A 76 -11.77 -8.73 27.08
CA LYS A 76 -12.21 -8.19 25.79
C LYS A 76 -11.05 -7.65 24.96
N VAL A 77 -10.16 -6.85 25.57
CA VAL A 77 -8.96 -6.32 24.89
C VAL A 77 -8.07 -7.46 24.37
N LYS A 78 -7.82 -8.48 25.21
CA LYS A 78 -7.10 -9.69 24.79
C LYS A 78 -7.81 -10.47 23.68
N GLY A 79 -9.14 -10.43 23.64
CA GLY A 79 -9.93 -11.09 22.61
C GLY A 79 -9.80 -10.45 21.22
N ILE A 80 -9.56 -9.14 21.15
CA ILE A 80 -9.42 -8.40 19.89
C ILE A 80 -7.96 -8.21 19.44
N SER A 81 -6.96 -8.55 20.26
CA SER A 81 -5.56 -8.15 20.02
C SER A 81 -4.97 -8.64 18.70
N SER A 82 -5.44 -9.78 18.18
CA SER A 82 -5.00 -10.32 16.89
C SER A 82 -5.67 -9.66 15.68
N ILE A 83 -6.84 -9.04 15.84
CA ILE A 83 -7.63 -8.46 14.75
C ILE A 83 -6.90 -7.29 14.08
N PRO A 84 -6.39 -6.28 14.81
CA PRO A 84 -5.61 -5.20 14.21
C PRO A 84 -4.34 -5.68 13.50
N ILE A 85 -3.67 -6.69 14.07
CA ILE A 85 -2.44 -7.26 13.48
C ILE A 85 -2.76 -7.89 12.12
N GLY A 86 -3.76 -8.78 12.07
CA GLY A 86 -4.18 -9.41 10.81
C GLY A 86 -4.67 -8.40 9.76
N PHE A 87 -5.28 -7.30 10.20
CA PHE A 87 -5.66 -6.20 9.31
C PHE A 87 -4.44 -5.52 8.67
N VAL A 88 -3.42 -5.17 9.47
CA VAL A 88 -2.16 -4.58 8.97
C VAL A 88 -1.52 -5.49 7.93
N GLU A 89 -1.47 -6.79 8.20
CA GLU A 89 -0.91 -7.77 7.26
C GLU A 89 -1.66 -7.78 5.93
N LYS A 90 -2.99 -7.80 5.97
CA LYS A 90 -3.85 -7.80 4.79
C LYS A 90 -3.64 -6.52 3.95
N VAL A 91 -3.58 -5.36 4.60
CA VAL A 91 -3.33 -4.07 3.94
C VAL A 91 -1.96 -4.05 3.26
N TRP A 92 -0.92 -4.49 3.96
CA TRP A 92 0.43 -4.51 3.38
C TRP A 92 0.60 -5.49 2.23
N SER A 93 -0.08 -6.65 2.27
CA SER A 93 -0.11 -7.57 1.13
C SER A 93 -0.76 -6.93 -0.10
N TYR A 94 -1.87 -6.19 0.07
CA TYR A 94 -2.47 -5.43 -1.02
C TYR A 94 -1.54 -4.32 -1.56
N ILE A 95 -0.91 -3.55 -0.68
CA ILE A 95 0.05 -2.51 -1.07
C ILE A 95 1.23 -3.11 -1.82
N GLU A 96 1.72 -4.29 -1.41
CA GLU A 96 2.78 -5.01 -2.10
C GLU A 96 2.41 -5.29 -3.56
N GLU A 97 1.20 -5.83 -3.81
CA GLU A 97 0.73 -6.11 -5.17
C GLU A 97 0.69 -4.85 -6.03
N VAL A 98 0.17 -3.75 -5.50
CA VAL A 98 0.09 -2.45 -6.20
C VAL A 98 1.50 -1.92 -6.52
N VAL A 99 2.37 -1.85 -5.50
CA VAL A 99 3.75 -1.34 -5.65
C VAL A 99 4.53 -2.19 -6.64
N MET A 100 4.43 -3.52 -6.52
CA MET A 100 5.10 -4.44 -7.44
C MET A 100 4.57 -4.30 -8.86
N SER A 101 3.27 -4.17 -9.05
CA SER A 101 2.69 -4.03 -10.39
C SER A 101 3.23 -2.79 -11.11
N VAL A 102 3.23 -1.62 -10.44
CA VAL A 102 3.77 -0.38 -11.04
C VAL A 102 5.28 -0.49 -11.31
N LEU A 103 6.04 -1.00 -10.34
CA LEU A 103 7.49 -1.16 -10.50
C LEU A 103 7.86 -2.12 -11.65
N MET A 104 7.16 -3.26 -11.75
CA MET A 104 7.46 -4.28 -12.75
C MET A 104 7.04 -3.84 -14.15
N HIS A 105 5.95 -3.08 -14.28
CA HIS A 105 5.54 -2.52 -15.56
C HIS A 105 6.56 -1.51 -16.09
N ASN A 106 7.04 -0.59 -15.24
CA ASN A 106 7.98 0.45 -15.67
C ASN A 106 9.39 -0.09 -15.97
N THR A 107 9.73 -1.29 -15.49
CA THR A 107 11.05 -1.90 -15.68
C THR A 107 11.05 -3.10 -16.63
N GLU A 108 9.91 -3.47 -17.22
CA GLU A 108 9.74 -4.70 -18.02
C GLU A 108 10.69 -4.82 -19.22
N ASN A 109 11.16 -3.68 -19.73
CA ASN A 109 12.06 -3.63 -20.86
C ASN A 109 13.51 -4.00 -20.50
N TYR A 110 13.85 -3.98 -19.22
CA TYR A 110 15.21 -4.08 -18.69
C TYR A 110 15.28 -5.19 -17.65
N TYR A 111 15.71 -6.39 -18.06
CA TYR A 111 15.66 -7.57 -17.18
C TYR A 111 16.43 -7.38 -15.86
N GLN A 112 17.68 -6.89 -15.94
CA GLN A 112 18.52 -6.70 -14.77
C GLN A 112 17.95 -5.63 -13.83
N LEU A 113 17.50 -4.49 -14.38
CA LEU A 113 16.83 -3.46 -13.59
C LEU A 113 15.56 -4.01 -12.93
N GLN A 114 14.72 -4.74 -13.66
CA GLN A 114 13.50 -5.34 -13.12
C GLN A 114 13.79 -6.26 -11.93
N VAL A 115 14.81 -7.12 -12.03
CA VAL A 115 15.23 -8.01 -10.93
C VAL A 115 15.68 -7.22 -9.70
N CYS A 116 16.54 -6.21 -9.88
CA CYS A 116 17.03 -5.37 -8.79
C CYS A 116 15.90 -4.55 -8.13
N THR A 117 15.07 -3.89 -8.92
CA THR A 117 13.93 -3.12 -8.45
C THR A 117 12.92 -4.00 -7.72
N ARG A 118 12.67 -5.22 -8.19
CA ARG A 118 11.79 -6.19 -7.50
C ARG A 118 12.33 -6.55 -6.12
N ARG A 119 13.64 -6.81 -6.00
CA ARG A 119 14.26 -7.13 -4.71
C ARG A 119 14.17 -5.96 -3.74
N ALA A 120 14.57 -4.76 -4.18
CA ALA A 120 14.47 -3.53 -3.38
C ALA A 120 13.03 -3.29 -2.90
N GLY A 121 12.05 -3.40 -3.79
CA GLY A 121 10.64 -3.23 -3.47
C GLY A 121 10.16 -4.23 -2.40
N ARG A 122 10.57 -5.50 -2.48
CA ARG A 122 10.17 -6.53 -1.51
C ARG A 122 10.79 -6.24 -0.14
N ASN A 123 12.08 -5.92 -0.12
CA ASN A 123 12.79 -5.57 1.11
C ASN A 123 12.16 -4.37 1.80
N LEU A 124 11.79 -3.33 1.05
CA LEU A 124 11.11 -2.16 1.58
C LEU A 124 9.74 -2.51 2.16
N ILE A 125 8.92 -3.24 1.42
CA ILE A 125 7.57 -3.63 1.85
C ILE A 125 7.63 -4.46 3.14
N THR A 126 8.51 -5.46 3.21
CA THR A 126 8.71 -6.26 4.42
C THR A 126 9.04 -5.37 5.62
N ARG A 127 9.99 -4.45 5.48
CA ARG A 127 10.38 -3.52 6.55
C ARG A 127 9.26 -2.57 6.98
N MET A 128 8.47 -2.07 6.02
CA MET A 128 7.33 -1.19 6.29
C MET A 128 6.21 -1.95 7.00
N LYS A 129 5.95 -3.20 6.59
CA LYS A 129 4.98 -4.11 7.21
C LYS A 129 5.38 -4.43 8.65
N GLU A 130 6.62 -4.84 8.89
CA GLU A 130 7.14 -5.17 10.23
C GLU A 130 7.01 -3.98 11.20
N ARG A 131 7.44 -2.78 10.78
CA ARG A 131 7.27 -1.57 11.61
C ARG A 131 5.81 -1.27 11.92
N SER A 132 4.90 -1.51 10.97
CA SER A 132 3.47 -1.27 11.18
C SER A 132 2.86 -2.28 12.13
N VAL A 133 3.25 -3.54 12.04
CA VAL A 133 2.83 -4.60 12.96
C VAL A 133 3.31 -4.29 14.38
N GLN A 134 4.59 -3.92 14.53
CA GLN A 134 5.16 -3.57 15.83
C GLN A 134 4.44 -2.37 16.47
N TRP A 135 4.22 -1.29 15.71
CA TRP A 135 3.47 -0.13 16.18
C TRP A 135 2.06 -0.50 16.65
N MET A 136 1.39 -1.40 15.91
CA MET A 136 0.04 -1.84 16.27
C MET A 136 0.03 -2.70 17.54
N MET A 137 1.02 -3.56 17.73
CA MET A 137 1.17 -4.33 18.98
C MET A 137 1.29 -3.39 20.18
N GLU A 138 2.17 -2.39 20.10
CA GLU A 138 2.35 -1.40 21.16
C GLU A 138 1.07 -0.62 21.44
N LEU A 139 0.31 -0.24 20.41
CA LEU A 139 -0.95 0.47 20.60
C LEU A 139 -2.00 -0.38 21.32
N VAL A 140 -2.15 -1.66 20.95
CA VAL A 140 -3.05 -2.60 21.65
C VAL A 140 -2.56 -2.86 23.08
N GLU A 141 -1.26 -2.93 23.30
CA GLU A 141 -0.68 -3.13 24.63
C GLU A 141 -0.94 -1.93 25.55
N MET A 142 -0.83 -0.70 25.02
CA MET A 142 -1.15 0.51 25.77
C MET A 142 -2.61 0.52 26.26
N GLU A 143 -3.56 -0.03 25.51
CA GLU A 143 -4.96 -0.17 25.94
C GLU A 143 -5.14 -1.08 27.17
N ASN A 144 -4.20 -2.01 27.42
CA ASN A 144 -4.21 -2.83 28.62
C ASN A 144 -3.69 -2.08 29.86
N LEU A 145 -2.94 -0.99 29.66
CA LEU A 145 -2.29 -0.21 30.72
C LEU A 145 -3.04 1.09 31.06
N THR A 146 -3.98 1.53 30.23
CA THR A 146 -4.71 2.78 30.46
C THR A 146 -5.66 2.69 31.65
N ASP A 147 -5.50 3.63 32.58
CA ASP A 147 -6.51 3.90 33.60
C ASP A 147 -7.80 4.42 32.95
N TYR A 148 -8.90 3.85 33.41
CA TYR A 148 -10.23 4.08 32.88
C TYR A 148 -10.67 5.54 33.03
N THR A 149 -10.79 6.26 31.91
CA THR A 149 -11.32 7.64 31.86
C THR A 149 -12.61 7.66 31.04
N CYS A 150 -13.70 8.21 31.59
CA CYS A 150 -15.01 8.25 30.93
C CYS A 150 -15.64 9.63 31.01
N ASN A 151 -16.13 10.14 29.87
CA ASN A 151 -17.14 11.19 29.82
C ASN A 151 -18.54 10.52 29.84
N PRO A 152 -19.40 10.79 30.85
CA PRO A 152 -20.73 10.20 30.97
C PRO A 152 -21.71 10.54 29.83
N GLU A 153 -21.41 11.51 28.98
CA GLU A 153 -22.28 11.93 27.86
C GLU A 153 -22.47 10.87 26.76
N TYR A 154 -21.59 9.85 26.65
CA TYR A 154 -21.61 8.86 25.57
C TYR A 154 -22.38 7.55 25.90
N GLY A 155 -23.04 7.48 27.05
CA GLY A 155 -23.74 6.28 27.54
C GLY A 155 -25.20 6.15 27.09
N ILE A 156 -25.48 5.89 25.81
CA ILE A 156 -26.84 5.59 25.32
C ILE A 156 -26.93 4.10 24.93
N GLY A 157 -27.79 3.32 25.61
CA GLY A 157 -28.06 1.90 25.32
C GLY A 157 -28.83 1.15 26.43
N GLU A 158 -29.45 0.00 26.10
CA GLU A 158 -30.11 -0.88 27.07
C GLU A 158 -29.12 -1.82 27.76
N VAL A 159 -29.17 -1.89 29.08
CA VAL A 159 -28.30 -2.74 29.90
C VAL A 159 -29.14 -3.80 30.61
N GLN A 160 -28.89 -5.09 30.35
CA GLN A 160 -29.50 -6.17 31.12
C GLN A 160 -28.96 -6.18 32.56
N VAL A 161 -29.84 -5.89 33.53
CA VAL A 161 -29.58 -5.87 34.99
C VAL A 161 -30.50 -6.82 35.77
N GLY A 162 -31.26 -7.68 35.08
CA GLY A 162 -32.35 -8.47 35.68
C GLY A 162 -31.98 -9.27 36.93
N VAL A 163 -30.75 -9.82 36.98
CA VAL A 163 -30.24 -10.62 38.11
C VAL A 163 -29.92 -9.75 39.34
N LEU A 164 -29.56 -8.48 39.14
CA LEU A 164 -29.14 -7.57 40.20
C LEU A 164 -30.31 -6.88 40.91
N ARG A 165 -31.55 -7.05 40.43
CA ARG A 165 -32.76 -6.56 41.12
C ARG A 165 -32.93 -7.12 42.53
N GLN A 166 -32.29 -8.26 42.82
CA GLN A 166 -32.30 -8.91 44.14
C GLN A 166 -31.34 -8.24 45.14
N TYR A 167 -30.46 -7.34 44.69
CA TYR A 167 -29.46 -6.66 45.53
C TYR A 167 -29.52 -5.13 45.32
N PRO A 168 -30.52 -4.43 45.91
CA PRO A 168 -30.80 -3.03 45.65
C PRO A 168 -29.61 -2.09 45.93
N GLN A 169 -28.87 -2.37 47.01
CA GLN A 169 -27.71 -1.60 47.45
C GLN A 169 -26.54 -1.54 46.44
N VAL A 170 -26.34 -2.56 45.60
CA VAL A 170 -25.25 -2.63 44.61
C VAL A 170 -25.73 -2.45 43.17
N LEU A 171 -27.05 -2.48 42.96
CA LEU A 171 -27.67 -2.38 41.63
C LEU A 171 -27.30 -1.08 40.91
N SER A 172 -27.36 0.06 41.60
CA SER A 172 -27.06 1.38 41.01
C SER A 172 -25.59 1.50 40.60
N GLN A 173 -24.67 1.04 41.45
CA GLN A 173 -23.22 1.07 41.18
C GLN A 173 -22.84 0.12 40.04
N ALA A 174 -23.41 -1.09 40.00
CA ALA A 174 -23.16 -2.06 38.94
C ALA A 174 -23.76 -1.60 37.59
N PHE A 175 -24.93 -0.96 37.61
CA PHE A 175 -25.54 -0.37 36.42
C PHE A 175 -24.67 0.76 35.87
N ASP A 176 -24.28 1.71 36.72
CA ASP A 176 -23.43 2.84 36.34
C ASP A 176 -22.06 2.39 35.79
N LEU A 177 -21.41 1.42 36.46
CA LEU A 177 -20.16 0.84 35.96
C LEU A 177 -20.34 0.17 34.59
N LYS A 178 -21.43 -0.58 34.39
CA LYS A 178 -21.72 -1.25 33.11
C LYS A 178 -22.03 -0.27 31.99
N MET A 179 -22.77 0.80 32.28
CA MET A 179 -23.04 1.89 31.33
C MET A 179 -21.74 2.56 30.89
N ARG A 180 -20.90 2.96 31.85
CA ARG A 180 -19.60 3.57 31.55
C ARG A 180 -18.74 2.60 30.72
N MET A 181 -18.70 1.30 31.08
CA MET A 181 -17.81 0.33 30.44
C MET A 181 -18.21 0.08 28.99
N THR A 182 -19.51 0.13 28.72
CA THR A 182 -20.06 0.05 27.37
C THR A 182 -19.68 1.27 26.55
N ALA A 183 -19.78 2.48 27.11
CA ALA A 183 -19.36 3.71 26.42
C ALA A 183 -17.85 3.72 26.13
N TYR A 184 -17.02 3.35 27.10
CA TYR A 184 -15.56 3.27 26.93
C TYR A 184 -15.17 2.28 25.84
N TRP A 185 -15.79 1.10 25.80
CA TRP A 185 -15.50 0.10 24.78
C TRP A 185 -15.73 0.63 23.35
N LYS A 186 -16.82 1.37 23.12
CA LYS A 186 -17.08 2.02 21.83
C LYS A 186 -15.99 3.02 21.44
N VAL A 187 -15.51 3.80 22.42
CA VAL A 187 -14.41 4.76 22.21
C VAL A 187 -13.11 4.04 21.86
N VAL A 188 -12.78 2.94 22.56
CA VAL A 188 -11.59 2.12 22.27
C VAL A 188 -11.64 1.57 20.85
N LEU A 189 -12.78 0.98 20.44
CA LEU A 189 -12.93 0.45 19.09
C LEU A 189 -12.80 1.54 18.01
N GLY A 190 -13.43 2.70 18.21
CA GLY A 190 -13.30 3.84 17.30
C GLY A 190 -11.86 4.33 17.19
N ARG A 191 -11.19 4.50 18.34
CA ARG A 191 -9.78 4.91 18.40
C ARG A 191 -8.87 3.93 17.67
N LEU A 192 -9.08 2.62 17.80
CA LEU A 192 -8.31 1.61 17.08
C LEU A 192 -8.46 1.75 15.55
N VAL A 193 -9.66 2.09 15.05
CA VAL A 193 -9.90 2.33 13.63
C VAL A 193 -9.24 3.63 13.16
N ASP A 194 -9.40 4.72 13.90
CA ASP A 194 -8.84 6.02 13.55
C ASP A 194 -7.30 6.01 13.58
N CYS A 195 -6.71 5.47 14.64
CA CYS A 195 -5.26 5.31 14.78
C CYS A 195 -4.68 4.45 13.65
N MET A 196 -5.37 3.37 13.27
CA MET A 196 -4.97 2.51 12.17
C MET A 196 -5.00 3.25 10.83
N ALA A 197 -6.07 4.00 10.54
CA ALA A 197 -6.19 4.77 9.32
C ALA A 197 -5.06 5.81 9.17
N LEU A 198 -4.77 6.55 10.26
CA LEU A 198 -3.70 7.54 10.30
C LEU A 198 -2.32 6.89 10.12
N HIS A 199 -2.05 5.80 10.83
CA HIS A 199 -0.78 5.08 10.73
C HIS A 199 -0.52 4.56 9.32
N LEU A 200 -1.53 3.93 8.70
CA LEU A 200 -1.41 3.43 7.33
C LEU A 200 -1.24 4.56 6.33
N GLN A 201 -2.00 5.65 6.44
CA GLN A 201 -1.85 6.82 5.57
C GLN A 201 -0.44 7.42 5.66
N PHE A 202 0.07 7.61 6.88
CA PHE A 202 1.42 8.10 7.11
C PHE A 202 2.47 7.13 6.55
N SER A 203 2.34 5.84 6.85
CA SER A 203 3.31 4.82 6.44
C SER A 203 3.37 4.64 4.93
N VAL A 204 2.23 4.62 4.24
CA VAL A 204 2.17 4.57 2.78
C VAL A 204 2.77 5.82 2.15
N SER A 205 2.46 7.00 2.69
CA SER A 205 3.08 8.25 2.22
C SER A 205 4.59 8.24 2.42
N LYS A 206 5.07 7.73 3.56
CA LYS A 206 6.50 7.59 3.86
C LYS A 206 7.19 6.63 2.90
N LEU A 207 6.59 5.45 2.65
CA LEU A 207 7.08 4.49 1.67
C LEU A 207 7.30 5.17 0.32
N VAL A 208 6.26 5.81 -0.23
CA VAL A 208 6.29 6.36 -1.59
C VAL A 208 7.19 7.59 -1.69
N ASN A 209 7.09 8.52 -0.74
CA ASN A 209 7.72 9.83 -0.88
C ASN A 209 9.17 9.87 -0.38
N GLN A 210 9.51 9.05 0.62
CA GLN A 210 10.78 9.15 1.34
C GLN A 210 11.67 7.91 1.13
N GLU A 211 11.13 6.70 1.28
CA GLU A 211 11.98 5.50 1.37
C GLU A 211 12.18 4.79 0.01
N MET A 212 11.16 4.74 -0.85
CA MET A 212 11.16 3.98 -2.11
C MET A 212 12.38 4.26 -3.00
N GLU A 213 12.62 5.53 -3.30
CA GLU A 213 13.70 5.92 -4.22
C GLU A 213 15.06 5.57 -3.62
N SER A 214 15.27 5.88 -2.34
CA SER A 214 16.53 5.57 -1.65
C SER A 214 16.81 4.07 -1.59
N GLU A 215 15.79 3.24 -1.34
CA GLU A 215 15.97 1.80 -1.28
C GLU A 215 16.38 1.23 -2.64
N ILE A 216 15.70 1.67 -3.71
CA ILE A 216 16.01 1.21 -5.07
C ILE A 216 17.40 1.67 -5.51
N VAL A 217 17.78 2.92 -5.20
CA VAL A 217 19.12 3.45 -5.48
C VAL A 217 20.19 2.70 -4.69
N ASN A 218 19.96 2.41 -3.41
CA ASN A 218 20.92 1.67 -2.58
C ASN A 218 21.10 0.23 -3.07
N GLU A 219 20.01 -0.43 -3.47
CA GLU A 219 20.08 -1.77 -4.06
C GLU A 219 20.85 -1.76 -5.38
N LEU A 220 20.60 -0.75 -6.23
CA LEU A 220 21.30 -0.53 -7.49
C LEU A 220 22.80 -0.33 -7.30
N MET A 221 23.20 0.49 -6.32
CA MET A 221 24.60 0.80 -6.03
C MET A 221 25.28 -0.30 -5.20
N GLY A 222 24.52 -1.28 -4.73
CA GLY A 222 24.99 -2.41 -3.96
C GLY A 222 25.69 -3.48 -4.79
N PRO A 223 26.44 -4.39 -4.14
CA PRO A 223 27.17 -5.46 -4.82
C PRO A 223 26.26 -6.48 -5.52
N ASN A 224 24.97 -6.46 -5.18
CA ASN A 224 23.99 -7.45 -5.58
C ASN A 224 23.39 -7.20 -6.98
N CYS A 225 23.70 -6.07 -7.61
CA CYS A 225 23.28 -5.69 -8.96
C CYS A 225 24.52 -5.72 -9.88
N GLY A 226 25.05 -6.94 -10.06
CA GLY A 226 26.34 -7.20 -10.66
C GLY A 226 26.43 -6.75 -12.11
N GLY A 227 27.11 -5.62 -12.36
CA GLY A 227 27.45 -5.21 -13.71
C GLY A 227 27.69 -3.72 -13.93
N GLY A 228 27.31 -2.87 -12.98
CA GLY A 228 27.26 -1.42 -13.18
C GLY A 228 25.98 -0.99 -13.89
N ILE A 229 25.61 0.27 -13.74
CA ILE A 229 24.32 0.82 -14.18
C ILE A 229 24.05 0.66 -15.68
N GLU A 230 25.11 0.61 -16.50
CA GLU A 230 25.01 0.42 -17.95
C GLU A 230 24.48 -0.96 -18.32
N LYS A 231 24.94 -2.02 -17.62
CA LYS A 231 24.46 -3.40 -17.86
C LYS A 231 23.02 -3.58 -17.38
N MET A 232 22.58 -2.77 -16.43
CA MET A 232 21.22 -2.87 -15.89
C MET A 232 20.15 -2.34 -16.83
N LEU A 233 20.53 -1.40 -17.69
CA LEU A 233 19.68 -0.85 -18.74
C LEU A 233 19.90 -1.53 -20.10
N GLU A 234 20.47 -2.74 -20.09
CA GLU A 234 20.43 -3.61 -21.26
C GLU A 234 18.99 -4.09 -21.51
N GLU A 235 18.53 -3.89 -22.75
CA GLU A 235 17.21 -4.34 -23.17
C GLU A 235 17.09 -5.86 -23.08
N SER A 236 15.89 -6.33 -22.72
CA SER A 236 15.60 -7.76 -22.77
C SER A 236 15.70 -8.29 -24.21
N PRO A 237 16.10 -9.56 -24.42
CA PRO A 237 16.19 -10.15 -25.76
C PRO A 237 14.90 -10.03 -26.58
N ALA A 238 13.74 -10.16 -25.92
CA ALA A 238 12.44 -10.03 -26.58
C ALA A 238 12.19 -8.61 -27.11
N VAL A 239 12.54 -7.59 -26.32
CA VAL A 239 12.42 -6.17 -26.72
C VAL A 239 13.40 -5.86 -27.84
N ALA A 240 14.64 -6.36 -27.76
CA ALA A 240 15.64 -6.19 -28.80
C ALA A 240 15.18 -6.73 -30.16
N ILE A 241 14.58 -7.94 -30.18
CA ILE A 241 14.01 -8.55 -31.40
C ILE A 241 12.85 -7.71 -31.95
N LYS A 242 11.91 -7.27 -31.09
CA LYS A 242 10.79 -6.41 -31.49
C LYS A 242 11.28 -5.10 -32.10
N ARG A 243 12.26 -4.45 -31.46
CA ARG A 243 12.88 -3.21 -31.93
C ARG A 243 13.53 -3.40 -33.31
N GLU A 244 14.25 -4.49 -33.53
CA GLU A 244 14.88 -4.78 -34.82
C GLU A 244 13.84 -4.95 -35.94
N LYS A 245 12.74 -5.68 -35.68
CA LYS A 245 11.63 -5.83 -36.62
C LYS A 245 10.95 -4.50 -36.94
N LEU A 246 10.77 -3.64 -35.93
CA LEU A 246 10.15 -2.33 -36.10
C LEU A 246 11.06 -1.40 -36.93
N ILE A 247 12.37 -1.38 -36.66
CA ILE A 247 13.35 -0.59 -37.44
C ILE A 247 13.33 -1.03 -38.91
N LYS A 248 13.33 -2.34 -39.19
CA LYS A 248 13.22 -2.88 -40.54
C LYS A 248 11.93 -2.43 -41.25
N SER A 249 10.81 -2.42 -40.52
CA SER A 249 9.51 -2.01 -41.06
C SER A 249 9.44 -0.51 -41.34
N ILE A 250 9.92 0.33 -40.42
CA ILE A 250 10.01 1.78 -40.59
C ILE A 250 10.89 2.13 -41.80
N LYS A 251 12.01 1.43 -41.98
CA LYS A 251 12.87 1.61 -43.16
C LYS A 251 12.10 1.33 -44.46
N LYS A 252 11.46 0.17 -44.56
CA LYS A 252 10.65 -0.20 -45.73
C LYS A 252 9.55 0.84 -46.03
N LEU A 253 8.87 1.33 -45.01
CA LEU A 253 7.83 2.36 -45.17
C LEU A 253 8.41 3.69 -45.67
N ARG A 254 9.60 4.07 -45.18
CA ARG A 254 10.29 5.29 -45.63
C ARG A 254 10.73 5.17 -47.09
N ASP A 255 11.31 4.03 -47.46
CA ASP A 255 11.73 3.75 -48.84
C ASP A 255 10.51 3.76 -49.78
N SER A 256 9.40 3.12 -49.37
CA SER A 256 8.15 3.13 -50.14
C SER A 256 7.55 4.52 -50.27
N LYS A 257 7.60 5.36 -49.22
CA LYS A 257 7.15 6.75 -49.28
C LYS A 257 7.94 7.55 -50.32
N GLU A 258 9.26 7.35 -50.38
CA GLU A 258 10.12 8.03 -51.35
C GLU A 258 9.78 7.62 -52.80
N VAL A 259 9.55 6.33 -53.04
CA VAL A 259 9.14 5.82 -54.36
C VAL A 259 7.80 6.41 -54.78
N VAL A 260 6.81 6.41 -53.89
CA VAL A 260 5.49 7.01 -54.17
C VAL A 260 5.61 8.51 -54.45
N GLY A 261 6.46 9.23 -53.72
CA GLY A 261 6.74 10.65 -53.98
C GLY A 261 7.26 10.88 -55.40
N LYS A 262 8.26 10.10 -55.84
CA LYS A 262 8.81 10.18 -57.21
C LYS A 262 7.76 9.93 -58.29
N ILE A 263 6.85 8.98 -58.07
CA ILE A 263 5.75 8.71 -59.01
C ILE A 263 4.79 9.90 -59.07
N LEU A 264 4.44 10.47 -57.92
CA LEU A 264 3.52 11.60 -57.84
C LEU A 264 4.07 12.83 -58.57
N ASP A 265 5.35 13.14 -58.37
CA ASP A 265 6.03 14.27 -59.03
C ASP A 265 6.08 14.09 -60.56
N GLY A 266 6.27 12.86 -61.03
CA GLY A 266 6.25 12.52 -62.46
C GLY A 266 4.86 12.52 -63.11
N VAL A 267 3.78 12.48 -62.33
CA VAL A 267 2.39 12.59 -62.83
C VAL A 267 1.91 14.06 -62.81
N ALA A 268 2.53 14.91 -61.99
CA ALA A 268 2.23 16.34 -61.90
C ALA A 268 2.94 17.18 -62.99
N THR A 269 3.76 16.55 -63.85
CA THR A 269 4.40 17.16 -65.02
C THR A 269 3.68 16.77 -66.31
#